data_AF-A0A7C2NUM4-F1
#
_entry.id   AF-A0A7C2NUM4-F1
#
_cell.length_a   1.000
_cell.length_b   1.000
_cell.length_c   1.000
_cell.angle_alpha   90.00
_cell.angle_beta   90.00
_cell.angle_gamma   90.00
#
_symmetry.space_group_name_H-M   'P 1'
#
loop_
_entity.id
_entity.type
_entity.pdbx_description
1 polymer ?
#
loop_
_entity_poly.entity_id
_entity_poly.type
_entity_poly.pdbx_seq_one_letter_code
_entity_poly.pdbx_strand_id
1 'polypeptide(L)'
;MKRLVLHSLTMGLLVGLPASHLLWSAPPAGKKTTVCHVSADAGVAFPINVAVRALPAHLRHGDCELAEGQTCEFDEVNGIAVCATPEPPPETP
;
A
#
# COMPACT_ATOMS: atom_id res chain seq x y z
N MET A 1 5.00 39.56 -63.48
CA MET A 1 5.87 38.49 -62.96
C MET A 1 5.13 37.79 -61.82
N LYS A 2 5.19 36.45 -61.82
CA LYS A 2 4.75 35.42 -60.85
C LYS A 2 3.82 35.76 -59.67
N ARG A 3 2.76 34.94 -59.62
CA ARG A 3 1.85 34.58 -58.51
C ARG A 3 2.62 34.26 -57.23
N LEU A 4 2.02 34.49 -56.06
CA LEU A 4 1.78 33.44 -55.05
C LEU A 4 0.85 33.96 -53.95
N VAL A 5 -0.36 33.42 -53.93
CA VAL A 5 -1.23 33.37 -52.76
C VAL A 5 -0.66 32.27 -51.86
N LEU A 6 -0.36 32.56 -50.59
CA LEU A 6 -0.04 31.51 -49.63
C LEU A 6 -0.96 31.64 -48.42
N HIS A 7 -1.98 30.78 -48.43
CA HIS A 7 -2.82 30.46 -47.28
C HIS A 7 -1.94 29.82 -46.22
N SER A 8 -1.77 30.47 -45.07
CA SER A 8 -1.26 29.79 -43.88
C SER A 8 -2.39 28.92 -43.31
N LEU A 9 -2.49 27.70 -43.84
CA LEU A 9 -3.20 26.59 -43.21
C LEU A 9 -2.61 26.39 -41.81
N THR A 10 -3.39 26.64 -40.77
CA THR A 10 -3.15 26.10 -39.42
C THR A 10 -3.43 24.60 -39.46
N MET A 11 -2.48 23.81 -39.96
CA MET A 11 -2.51 22.35 -39.79
C MET A 11 -1.92 21.98 -38.42
N GLY A 12 -2.82 21.52 -37.56
CA GLY A 12 -2.66 20.31 -36.73
C GLY A 12 -1.30 20.10 -36.06
N LEU A 13 -1.16 20.65 -34.86
CA LEU A 13 -0.22 20.13 -33.88
C LEU A 13 -0.95 19.14 -32.94
N LEU A 14 -1.38 18.00 -33.49
CA LEU A 14 -1.61 16.79 -32.71
C LEU A 14 -0.27 16.05 -32.64
N VAL A 15 0.61 16.51 -31.74
CA VAL A 15 1.83 15.78 -31.42
C VAL A 15 1.41 14.43 -30.85
N GLY A 16 1.77 13.37 -31.57
CA GLY A 16 1.48 12.01 -31.17
C GLY A 16 2.05 11.74 -29.78
N LEU A 17 1.15 11.48 -28.82
CA LEU A 17 1.53 10.73 -27.63
C LEU A 17 1.84 9.31 -28.11
N PRO A 18 3.06 8.78 -27.90
CA PRO A 18 3.29 7.37 -28.16
C PRO A 18 2.36 6.57 -27.24
N ALA A 19 1.53 5.71 -27.83
CA ALA A 19 0.63 4.81 -27.11
C ALA A 19 1.37 3.88 -26.10
N SER A 20 2.70 3.92 -26.09
CA SER A 20 3.61 3.25 -25.15
C SER A 20 3.37 3.61 -23.67
N HIS A 21 2.73 4.74 -23.35
CA HIS A 21 2.39 5.09 -21.96
C HIS A 21 1.02 4.59 -21.49
N LEU A 22 0.16 4.10 -22.39
CA LEU A 22 -1.16 3.56 -22.02
C LEU A 22 -1.10 2.08 -21.58
N LEU A 23 0.07 1.46 -21.72
CA LEU A 23 0.35 0.07 -21.35
C LEU A 23 1.14 -0.06 -20.04
N TRP A 24 1.29 1.03 -19.25
CA TRP A 24 1.66 0.86 -17.85
C TRP A 24 0.42 0.43 -17.08
N SER A 25 -0.08 -0.76 -17.38
CA SER A 25 -0.98 -1.47 -16.47
C SER A 25 -0.24 -1.54 -15.14
N ALA A 26 -0.75 -0.83 -14.14
CA ALA A 26 -0.31 -1.03 -12.77
C ALA A 26 -0.33 -2.55 -12.52
N PRO A 27 0.72 -3.13 -11.90
CA PRO A 27 0.70 -4.54 -11.54
C PRO A 27 -0.65 -4.85 -10.88
N PRO A 28 -1.30 -5.97 -11.18
CA PRO A 28 -2.57 -6.34 -10.54
C PRO A 28 -2.39 -6.14 -9.04
N ALA A 29 -3.36 -5.51 -8.40
CA ALA A 29 -3.36 -5.30 -6.95
C ALA A 29 -3.15 -6.67 -6.31
N GLY A 30 -1.92 -6.97 -5.92
CA GLY A 30 -1.54 -8.29 -5.43
C GLY A 30 -2.37 -8.61 -4.19
N LYS A 31 -2.52 -9.90 -3.88
CA LYS A 31 -3.16 -10.33 -2.63
C LYS A 31 -2.54 -9.56 -1.46
N LYS A 32 -3.39 -9.02 -0.59
CA LYS A 32 -2.99 -8.29 0.62
C LYS A 32 -3.37 -9.08 1.86
N THR A 33 -2.65 -8.85 2.94
CA THR A 33 -2.98 -9.34 4.29
C THR A 33 -2.82 -8.19 5.28
N THR A 34 -3.51 -8.29 6.42
CA THR A 34 -3.44 -7.31 7.51
C THR A 34 -2.39 -7.76 8.51
N VAL A 35 -1.47 -6.87 8.88
CA VAL A 35 -0.49 -7.11 9.94
C VAL A 35 -0.61 -6.04 11.01
N CYS A 36 -0.32 -6.40 12.26
CA CYS A 36 -0.07 -5.44 13.33
C CYS A 36 1.38 -4.97 13.22
N HIS A 37 1.58 -3.67 13.06
CA HIS A 37 2.88 -3.07 12.79
C HIS A 37 3.26 -2.07 13.87
N VAL A 38 4.51 -2.14 14.36
CA VAL A 38 5.06 -1.15 15.28
C VAL A 38 5.83 -0.10 14.49
N SER A 39 5.43 1.16 14.63
CA SER A 39 6.30 2.26 14.18
C SER A 39 7.47 2.39 15.16
N ALA A 40 8.68 2.17 14.63
CA ALA A 40 9.94 2.25 15.39
C ALA A 40 10.14 3.60 16.09
N ASP A 41 9.54 4.66 15.57
CA ASP A 41 9.68 6.02 16.10
C ASP A 41 8.65 6.36 17.20
N ALA A 42 7.53 5.62 17.25
CA ALA A 42 6.37 6.01 18.06
C ALA A 42 6.12 5.08 19.25
N GLY A 43 6.63 3.84 19.26
CA GLY A 43 6.24 2.85 20.25
C GLY A 43 4.73 2.58 20.22
N VAL A 44 4.13 2.67 19.04
CA VAL A 44 2.70 2.45 18.82
C VAL A 44 2.54 1.35 17.78
N ALA A 45 1.71 0.36 18.11
CA ALA A 45 1.28 -0.68 17.20
C ALA A 45 -0.03 -0.27 16.50
N PHE A 46 -0.13 -0.52 15.19
CA PHE A 46 -1.35 -0.26 14.43
C PHE A 46 -1.49 -1.23 13.24
N PRO A 47 -2.74 -1.54 12.82
CA PRO A 47 -2.97 -2.42 11.69
C PRO A 47 -2.64 -1.74 10.36
N ILE A 48 -1.92 -2.45 9.48
CA ILE A 48 -1.66 -2.03 8.10
C ILE A 48 -1.95 -3.18 7.11
N ASN A 49 -2.31 -2.82 5.88
CA ASN A 49 -2.48 -3.77 4.79
C ASN A 49 -1.20 -3.86 3.95
N VAL A 50 -0.59 -5.04 3.92
CA VAL A 50 0.65 -5.30 3.18
C VAL A 50 0.41 -6.30 2.07
N ALA A 51 1.24 -6.25 1.01
CA ALA A 51 1.18 -7.30 0.00
C ALA A 51 1.62 -8.63 0.62
N VAL A 52 0.97 -9.74 0.29
CA VAL A 52 1.31 -11.08 0.82
C VAL A 52 2.78 -11.42 0.57
N ARG A 53 3.36 -10.99 -0.55
CA ARG A 53 4.79 -11.17 -0.85
C ARG A 53 5.73 -10.45 0.13
N ALA A 54 5.26 -9.42 0.83
CA ALA A 54 6.01 -8.64 1.80
C ALA A 54 5.86 -9.20 3.23
N LEU A 55 4.89 -10.07 3.49
CA LEU A 55 4.64 -10.64 4.81
C LEU A 55 5.91 -11.24 5.45
N PRO A 56 6.76 -12.03 4.76
CA PRO A 56 7.98 -12.57 5.36
C PRO A 56 9.03 -11.53 5.77
N ALA A 57 8.95 -10.31 5.24
CA ALA A 57 9.81 -9.20 5.66
C ALA A 57 9.23 -8.53 6.92
N HIS A 58 7.91 -8.26 6.91
CA HIS A 58 7.19 -7.71 8.05
C HIS A 58 7.33 -8.60 9.31
N LEU A 59 7.12 -9.91 9.19
CA LEU A 59 7.29 -10.86 10.31
C LEU A 59 8.72 -10.86 10.88
N ARG A 60 9.73 -10.61 10.05
CA ARG A 60 11.14 -10.55 10.48
C ARG A 60 11.47 -9.26 11.23
N HIS A 61 10.70 -8.20 10.99
CA HIS A 61 10.83 -6.92 11.68
C HIS A 61 10.02 -6.85 12.97
N GLY A 62 9.31 -7.92 13.35
CA GLY A 62 8.52 -7.97 14.58
C GLY A 62 7.05 -7.62 14.40
N ASP A 63 6.56 -7.53 13.16
CA ASP A 63 5.13 -7.48 12.89
C ASP A 63 4.50 -8.87 13.06
N CYS A 64 3.19 -8.93 13.30
CA CYS A 64 2.44 -10.18 13.34
C CYS A 64 1.22 -10.11 12.41
N GLU A 65 0.83 -11.24 11.83
CA GLU A 65 -0.37 -11.32 10.99
C GLU A 65 -1.63 -11.28 11.87
N LEU A 66 -2.54 -10.35 11.57
CA LEU A 66 -3.79 -10.16 12.31
C LEU A 66 -4.87 -11.08 11.75
N ALA A 67 -5.24 -12.11 12.51
CA ALA A 67 -6.41 -12.92 12.25
C ALA A 67 -7.69 -12.24 12.76
N GLU A 68 -8.84 -12.76 12.31
CA GLU A 68 -10.14 -12.28 12.75
C GLU A 68 -10.30 -12.43 14.28
N GLY A 69 -10.75 -11.36 14.93
CA GLY A 69 -10.96 -11.32 16.38
C GLY A 69 -9.71 -11.05 17.22
N GLN A 70 -8.53 -10.88 16.61
CA GLN A 70 -7.33 -10.49 17.35
C GLN A 70 -7.22 -8.96 17.56
N THR A 71 -6.59 -8.55 18.66
CA THR A 71 -6.17 -7.18 18.94
C THR A 71 -4.75 -6.94 18.44
N CYS A 72 -4.42 -5.66 18.22
CA CYS A 72 -3.09 -5.20 17.79
C CYS A 72 -2.51 -4.33 18.90
N GLU A 73 -1.52 -4.86 19.60
CA GLU A 73 -0.93 -4.24 20.79
C GLU A 73 0.59 -4.11 20.64
N PHE A 74 1.16 -3.15 21.36
CA PHE A 74 2.60 -2.95 21.41
C PHE A 74 3.16 -3.60 22.68
N ASP A 75 4.15 -4.47 22.52
CA ASP A 75 4.94 -4.98 23.65
C ASP A 75 6.11 -4.02 23.92
N GLU A 76 5.97 -3.21 24.97
CA GLU A 76 6.99 -2.26 25.39
C GLU A 76 8.30 -2.93 25.86
N VAL A 77 8.24 -4.19 26.32
CA VAL A 77 9.42 -4.92 26.82
C VAL A 77 10.27 -5.43 25.67
N ASN A 78 9.63 -5.97 24.64
CA ASN A 78 10.33 -6.59 23.51
C ASN A 78 10.39 -5.68 22.27
N GLY A 79 9.66 -4.57 22.25
CA GLY A 79 9.62 -3.63 21.13
C GLY A 79 8.96 -4.19 19.87
N ILE A 80 8.02 -5.13 20.01
CA ILE A 80 7.37 -5.85 18.90
C ILE A 80 5.86 -5.69 18.90
N ALA A 81 5.22 -6.03 17.78
CA ALA A 81 3.77 -6.12 17.68
C ALA A 81 3.28 -7.43 18.30
N VAL A 82 2.19 -7.36 19.05
CA VAL A 82 1.50 -8.52 19.61
C VAL A 82 0.11 -8.62 19.00
N CYS A 83 -0.18 -9.78 18.42
CA CYS A 83 -1.49 -10.16 17.93
C CYS A 83 -2.09 -11.12 18.96
N ALA A 84 -2.87 -10.58 19.88
CA ALA A 84 -3.49 -11.36 20.95
C ALA A 84 -4.97 -11.60 20.64
N THR A 85 -5.50 -12.73 21.07
CA THR A 85 -6.95 -12.86 21.20
C THR A 85 -7.34 -12.09 22.46
N PRO A 86 -8.30 -11.15 22.42
CA PRO A 86 -8.71 -10.43 23.62
C PRO A 86 -9.21 -11.41 24.68
N GLU A 87 -8.81 -11.18 25.93
CA GLU A 87 -9.29 -11.99 27.04
C GLU A 87 -10.82 -11.89 27.14
N PRO A 88 -11.53 -12.99 27.46
CA PRO A 88 -12.94 -12.90 27.75
C PRO A 88 -13.17 -11.90 28.89
N PRO A 89 -14.27 -11.13 28.85
CA PRO A 89 -14.56 -10.18 29.91
C PRO A 89 -14.63 -10.93 31.26
N PRO A 90 -14.21 -10.29 32.37
CA PRO A 90 -14.26 -10.93 33.68
C PRO A 90 -15.70 -11.37 33.98
N GLU A 91 -15.87 -12.64 34.34
CA GLU A 91 -17.17 -13.16 34.79
C GLU A 91 -17.58 -12.41 36.07
N THR A 92 -18.61 -11.59 35.98
CA THR A 92 -19.22 -10.97 37.18
C THR A 92 -19.85 -12.06 38.05
N PRO A 93 -19.57 -12.10 39.36
CA PRO A 93 -20.13 -13.10 40.29
C PRO A 93 -21.64 -12.97 40.50
#